data_AF-A0A9D5Z520-F1
#
_entry.id   AF-A0A9D5Z520-F1
#
_cell.length_a   1.000
_cell.length_b   1.000
_cell.length_c   1.000
_cell.angle_alpha   90.00
_cell.angle_beta   90.00
_cell.angle_gamma   90.00
#
_symmetry.space_group_name_H-M   'P 1'
#
loop_
_entity.id
_entity.type
_entity.pdbx_description
1 polymer ?
#
loop_
_entity_poly.entity_id
_entity_poly.type
_entity_poly.pdbx_seq_one_letter_code
_entity_poly.pdbx_strand_id
1 'polypeptide(L)'
;MNKLLFLFCALLLTCSNSLAKIPSSLDEQIALFTKPYQYSEVKISTEGTYLSFILNENNIRKLVIMDAESFKPTHIVRFSGDEEVGSYVWVNDERVALEKMYNRGWKEEPEYYGEVFSVNANGKRATYLF
;
A
#
# COMPACT_ATOMS: atom_id res chain seq x y z
N MET A 1 31.46 -32.11 50.82
CA MET A 1 30.19 -31.39 50.52
C MET A 1 30.41 -29.98 49.96
N ASN A 2 31.41 -29.23 50.40
CA ASN A 2 31.55 -27.80 50.02
C ASN A 2 31.94 -27.55 48.55
N LYS A 3 32.71 -28.44 47.91
CA LYS A 3 33.12 -28.29 46.49
C LYS A 3 31.96 -28.48 45.49
N LEU A 4 31.01 -29.36 45.81
CA LEU A 4 29.83 -29.62 44.97
C LEU A 4 28.81 -28.46 45.06
N LEU A 5 28.71 -27.85 46.25
CA LEU A 5 27.90 -26.65 46.48
C LEU A 5 28.46 -25.42 45.72
N PHE A 6 29.78 -25.25 45.71
CA PHE A 6 30.45 -24.19 44.96
C PHE A 6 30.29 -24.35 43.44
N LEU A 7 30.33 -25.58 42.93
CA LEU A 7 30.12 -25.88 41.50
C LEU A 7 28.67 -25.60 41.05
N PHE A 8 27.70 -25.85 41.93
CA PHE A 8 26.30 -25.58 41.66
C PHE A 8 25.99 -24.06 41.64
N CYS A 9 26.61 -23.28 42.53
CA CYS A 9 26.53 -21.81 42.49
C CYS A 9 27.21 -21.20 41.25
N ALA A 10 28.34 -21.74 40.81
CA ALA A 10 29.03 -21.24 39.62
C ALA A 10 28.20 -21.47 38.33
N LEU A 11 27.45 -22.57 38.25
CA LEU A 11 26.56 -22.87 37.12
C LEU A 11 25.35 -21.93 37.08
N LEU A 12 24.79 -21.59 38.25
CA LEU A 12 23.66 -20.67 38.37
C LEU A 12 24.01 -19.21 38.02
N LEU A 13 25.26 -18.78 38.22
CA LEU A 13 25.68 -17.41 37.84
C LEU A 13 25.81 -17.21 36.31
N THR A 14 25.98 -18.26 35.52
CA THR A 14 26.16 -18.15 34.06
C THR A 14 24.85 -18.10 33.26
N CYS A 15 23.71 -18.40 33.88
CA CYS A 15 22.40 -18.36 33.22
C CYS A 15 21.75 -16.96 33.22
N SER A 16 22.38 -15.96 33.84
CA SER A 16 21.89 -14.58 33.90
C SER A 16 22.31 -13.75 32.68
N ASN A 17 22.40 -14.35 31.49
CA ASN A 17 22.36 -13.55 30.28
C ASN A 17 20.92 -13.08 30.11
N SER A 18 20.65 -11.88 30.62
CA SER A 18 19.39 -11.18 30.43
C SER A 18 19.01 -11.27 28.95
N LEU A 19 17.88 -11.92 28.67
CA LEU A 19 17.25 -11.82 27.36
C LEU A 19 16.90 -10.34 27.22
N ALA A 20 17.75 -9.56 26.55
CA ALA A 20 17.49 -8.16 26.29
C ALA A 20 16.16 -8.11 25.53
N LYS A 21 15.10 -7.75 26.23
CA LYS A 21 13.78 -7.60 25.63
C LYS A 21 13.94 -6.51 24.58
N ILE A 22 13.83 -6.89 23.32
CA ILE A 22 13.78 -5.95 22.22
C ILE A 22 12.75 -4.88 22.62
N PRO A 23 13.12 -3.59 22.66
CA PRO A 23 12.18 -2.55 23.02
C PRO A 23 10.96 -2.66 22.11
N SER A 24 9.74 -2.56 22.64
CA SER A 24 8.52 -2.58 21.84
C SER A 24 8.52 -1.51 20.74
N SER A 25 9.30 -0.44 20.93
CA SER A 25 9.55 0.59 19.93
C SER A 25 10.37 0.12 18.74
N LEU A 26 11.16 -0.97 18.83
CA LEU A 26 11.92 -1.51 17.72
C LEU A 26 11.02 -2.27 16.74
N ASP A 27 10.09 -3.08 17.24
CA ASP A 27 9.12 -3.79 16.39
C ASP A 27 8.23 -2.81 15.63
N GLU A 28 7.79 -1.72 16.28
CA GLU A 28 7.04 -0.64 15.65
C GLU A 28 7.88 0.09 14.59
N GLN A 29 9.15 0.38 14.87
CA GLN A 29 10.07 0.97 13.89
C GLN A 29 10.29 0.06 12.69
N ILE A 30 10.55 -1.24 12.92
CA ILE A 30 10.71 -2.23 11.83
C ILE A 30 9.45 -2.27 10.98
N ALA A 31 8.26 -2.30 11.60
CA ALA A 31 6.99 -2.27 10.88
C ALA A 31 6.87 -1.01 10.00
N LEU A 32 7.25 0.18 10.50
CA LEU A 32 7.21 1.42 9.73
C LEU A 32 8.13 1.39 8.49
N PHE A 33 9.31 0.77 8.60
CA PHE A 33 10.27 0.68 7.49
C PHE A 33 10.01 -0.49 6.53
N THR A 34 9.22 -1.49 6.94
CA THR A 34 8.92 -2.68 6.12
C THR A 34 7.52 -2.65 5.51
N LYS A 35 6.64 -1.74 5.96
CA LYS A 35 5.31 -1.59 5.40
C LYS A 35 5.39 -1.10 3.96
N PRO A 36 4.65 -1.70 3.02
CA PRO A 36 4.57 -1.20 1.65
C PRO A 36 3.99 0.22 1.63
N TYR A 37 4.34 0.99 0.60
CA TYR A 37 3.76 2.31 0.39
C TYR A 37 2.24 2.17 0.34
N GLN A 38 1.53 2.91 1.19
CA GLN A 38 0.05 2.86 1.21
C GLN A 38 -0.54 3.86 0.21
N TYR A 39 0.16 4.97 -0.03
CA TYR A 39 -0.27 6.06 -0.91
C TYR A 39 0.87 6.41 -1.86
N SER A 40 0.55 6.61 -3.14
CA SER A 40 1.53 6.97 -4.17
C SER A 40 0.86 7.73 -5.31
N GLU A 41 1.67 8.26 -6.24
CA GLU A 41 1.21 8.90 -7.48
C GLU A 41 0.10 9.95 -7.28
N VAL A 42 0.34 10.89 -6.38
CA VAL A 42 -0.59 12.01 -6.16
C VAL A 42 -0.60 12.90 -7.40
N LYS A 43 -1.79 13.17 -7.94
CA LYS A 43 -2.02 14.08 -9.06
C LYS A 43 -3.20 15.01 -8.75
N ILE A 44 -3.26 16.09 -9.49
CA ILE A 44 -4.33 17.08 -9.46
C ILE A 44 -5.01 17.12 -10.84
N SER A 45 -6.32 17.34 -10.87
CA SER A 45 -7.05 17.54 -12.13
C SER A 45 -6.63 18.83 -12.82
N THR A 46 -6.97 18.97 -14.11
CA THR A 46 -6.47 20.08 -14.95
C THR A 46 -6.76 21.47 -14.36
N GLU A 47 -7.96 21.69 -13.80
CA GLU A 47 -8.37 22.97 -13.19
C GLU A 47 -8.23 22.95 -11.65
N GLY A 48 -7.79 21.84 -11.06
CA GLY A 48 -7.59 21.73 -9.62
C GLY A 48 -8.79 21.32 -8.80
N THR A 49 -9.93 21.00 -9.43
CA THR A 49 -11.16 20.58 -8.75
C THR A 49 -10.99 19.29 -7.94
N TYR A 50 -10.13 18.36 -8.41
CA TYR A 50 -9.93 17.07 -7.77
C TYR A 50 -8.46 16.78 -7.47
N LEU A 51 -8.25 16.11 -6.33
CA LEU A 51 -7.02 15.38 -6.03
C LEU A 51 -7.24 13.90 -6.30
N SER A 52 -6.18 13.23 -6.72
CA SER A 52 -6.19 11.79 -6.93
C SER A 52 -4.89 11.16 -6.48
N PHE A 53 -4.95 9.91 -6.04
CA PHE A 53 -3.77 9.15 -5.66
C PHE A 53 -4.03 7.65 -5.75
N ILE A 54 -2.96 6.88 -5.86
CA ILE A 54 -3.02 5.42 -5.78
C ILE A 54 -3.00 5.01 -4.31
N LEU A 55 -4.05 4.33 -3.88
CA LEU A 55 -4.12 3.58 -2.63
C LEU A 55 -3.69 2.13 -2.91
N ASN A 56 -2.64 1.68 -2.24
CA ASN A 56 -2.28 0.27 -2.20
C ASN A 56 -2.89 -0.36 -0.95
N GLU A 57 -3.90 -1.22 -1.16
CA GLU A 57 -4.56 -1.96 -0.09
C GLU A 57 -4.49 -3.45 -0.41
N ASN A 58 -3.85 -4.22 0.48
CA ASN A 58 -3.61 -5.67 0.30
C ASN A 58 -2.88 -6.00 -1.01
N ASN A 59 -1.87 -5.21 -1.39
CA ASN A 59 -1.12 -5.34 -2.64
C ASN A 59 -1.97 -5.19 -3.91
N ILE A 60 -3.14 -4.53 -3.82
CA ILE A 60 -3.97 -4.19 -4.96
C ILE A 60 -4.06 -2.66 -5.04
N ARG A 61 -3.56 -2.11 -6.15
CA ARG A 61 -3.59 -0.67 -6.43
C ARG A 61 -4.99 -0.22 -6.87
N LYS A 62 -5.49 0.84 -6.21
CA LYS A 62 -6.80 1.47 -6.47
C LYS A 62 -6.59 2.97 -6.67
N LEU A 63 -7.35 3.59 -7.57
CA LEU A 63 -7.31 5.05 -7.74
C LEU A 63 -8.38 5.70 -6.87
N VAL A 64 -7.95 6.47 -5.88
CA VAL A 64 -8.86 7.32 -5.10
C VAL A 64 -8.93 8.69 -5.78
N ILE A 65 -10.15 9.20 -5.93
CA ILE A 65 -10.45 10.55 -6.42
C ILE A 65 -11.23 11.26 -5.32
N MET A 66 -10.84 12.48 -5.00
CA MET A 66 -11.46 13.29 -3.97
C MET A 66 -11.55 14.75 -4.40
N ASP A 67 -12.54 15.44 -3.85
CA ASP A 67 -12.69 16.88 -3.99
C ASP A 67 -11.52 17.59 -3.31
N ALA A 68 -10.88 18.52 -4.02
CA ALA A 68 -9.64 19.15 -3.56
C ALA A 68 -9.85 20.16 -2.42
N GLU A 69 -11.05 20.74 -2.31
CA GLU A 69 -11.38 21.73 -1.27
C GLU A 69 -11.82 21.05 0.03
N SER A 70 -12.76 20.11 -0.05
CA SER A 70 -13.35 19.44 1.10
C SER A 70 -12.61 18.20 1.56
N PHE A 71 -11.65 17.71 0.76
CA PHE A 71 -10.95 16.45 0.95
C PHE A 71 -11.89 15.23 1.10
N LYS A 72 -13.09 15.30 0.55
CA LYS A 72 -14.05 14.17 0.58
C LYS A 72 -13.83 13.28 -0.63
N PRO A 73 -13.68 11.95 -0.45
CA PRO A 73 -13.65 11.01 -1.56
C PRO A 73 -14.92 11.12 -2.42
N THR A 74 -14.75 11.31 -3.72
CA THR A 74 -15.85 11.37 -4.69
C THR A 74 -16.04 10.02 -5.36
N HIS A 75 -14.95 9.30 -5.61
CA HIS A 75 -14.98 7.98 -6.21
C HIS A 75 -13.69 7.20 -5.93
N ILE A 76 -13.79 5.87 -5.96
CA ILE A 76 -12.63 4.97 -5.91
C ILE A 76 -12.75 4.03 -7.11
N VAL A 77 -11.81 4.15 -8.05
CA VAL A 77 -11.70 3.21 -9.16
C VAL A 77 -10.97 1.96 -8.67
N ARG A 78 -11.63 0.82 -8.81
CA ARG A 78 -11.10 -0.51 -8.49
C ARG A 78 -11.68 -1.51 -9.47
N PHE A 79 -10.90 -2.55 -9.74
CA PHE A 79 -11.34 -3.69 -10.52
C PHE A 79 -11.75 -4.85 -9.60
N SER A 80 -12.21 -5.95 -10.19
CA SER A 80 -12.66 -7.15 -9.47
C SER A 80 -11.54 -8.20 -9.41
N GLY A 81 -11.51 -8.98 -8.33
CA GLY A 81 -10.48 -10.01 -8.15
C GLY A 81 -9.11 -9.40 -7.89
N ASP A 82 -8.09 -9.91 -8.57
CA ASP A 82 -6.68 -9.56 -8.38
C ASP A 82 -6.19 -8.52 -9.41
N GLU A 83 -7.11 -7.81 -10.04
CA GLU A 83 -6.83 -6.77 -11.02
C GLU A 83 -6.62 -5.43 -10.32
N GLU A 84 -5.74 -4.60 -10.86
CA GLU A 84 -5.35 -3.34 -10.23
C GLU A 84 -5.21 -2.18 -11.21
N VAL A 85 -5.20 -0.97 -10.65
CA VAL A 85 -4.97 0.25 -11.42
C VAL A 85 -3.48 0.41 -11.68
N GLY A 86 -3.12 0.52 -12.97
CA GLY A 86 -1.79 0.87 -13.43
C GLY A 86 -1.54 2.36 -13.45
N SER A 87 -0.86 2.85 -14.48
CA SER A 87 -0.67 4.29 -14.68
C SER A 87 -2.01 4.97 -14.96
N TYR A 88 -2.16 6.22 -14.53
CA TYR A 88 -3.36 7.01 -14.82
C TYR A 88 -3.05 8.46 -15.15
N VAL A 89 -3.94 9.12 -15.89
CA VAL A 89 -3.84 10.53 -16.26
C VAL A 89 -5.22 11.19 -16.21
N TRP A 90 -5.25 12.47 -15.86
CA TRP A 90 -6.41 13.33 -16.09
C TRP A 90 -6.45 13.73 -17.56
N VAL A 91 -7.53 13.39 -18.26
CA VAL A 91 -7.71 13.77 -19.68
C VAL A 91 -8.44 15.10 -19.83
N ASN A 92 -9.17 15.50 -18.79
CA ASN A 92 -9.73 16.83 -18.57
C ASN A 92 -10.02 16.96 -17.06
N ASP A 93 -10.67 18.04 -16.63
CA ASP A 93 -10.92 18.28 -15.21
C ASP A 93 -11.87 17.26 -14.55
N GLU A 94 -12.73 16.60 -15.32
CA GLU A 94 -13.72 15.67 -14.78
C GLU A 94 -13.40 14.20 -15.00
N ARG A 95 -12.43 13.86 -15.85
CA ARG A 95 -12.25 12.48 -16.36
C ARG A 95 -10.80 12.03 -16.27
N VAL A 96 -10.65 10.79 -15.82
CA VAL A 96 -9.39 10.05 -15.82
C VAL A 96 -9.39 8.96 -16.89
N ALA A 97 -8.21 8.68 -17.43
CA ALA A 97 -7.91 7.45 -18.16
C ALA A 97 -6.82 6.69 -17.39
N LEU A 98 -6.92 5.38 -17.33
CA LEU A 98 -6.04 4.52 -16.55
C LEU A 98 -5.87 3.14 -17.17
N GLU A 99 -4.73 2.54 -16.89
CA GLU A 99 -4.43 1.17 -17.28
C GLU A 99 -5.10 0.20 -16.31
N LYS A 100 -5.63 -0.89 -16.87
CA LYS A 100 -5.98 -2.08 -16.09
C LYS A 100 -4.80 -3.05 -16.12
N MET A 101 -4.32 -3.44 -14.95
CA MET A 101 -3.24 -4.41 -14.79
C MET A 101 -3.72 -5.67 -14.08
N TYR A 102 -3.01 -6.78 -14.30
CA TYR A 102 -3.39 -8.09 -13.81
C TYR A 102 -2.29 -8.67 -12.91
N ASN A 103 -2.61 -8.94 -11.65
CA ASN A 103 -1.69 -9.68 -10.79
C ASN A 103 -1.68 -11.18 -11.17
N ARG A 104 -0.50 -11.79 -11.05
CA ARG A 104 -0.27 -13.22 -11.28
C ARG A 104 0.54 -13.77 -10.12
N GLY A 105 0.06 -14.82 -9.46
CA GLY A 105 0.75 -15.37 -8.28
C GLY A 105 2.18 -15.87 -8.54
N TRP A 106 2.57 -16.08 -9.79
CA TRP A 106 3.92 -16.48 -10.21
C TRP A 106 4.81 -15.32 -10.67
N LYS A 107 4.34 -14.07 -10.63
CA LYS A 107 5.08 -12.89 -11.09
C LYS A 107 4.94 -11.75 -10.10
N GLU A 108 6.06 -11.12 -9.77
CA GLU A 108 6.08 -10.00 -8.82
C GLU A 108 5.40 -8.75 -9.39
N GLU A 109 5.66 -8.44 -10.66
CA GLU A 109 5.07 -7.28 -11.32
C GLU A 109 3.75 -7.63 -12.03
N PRO A 110 2.70 -6.80 -11.87
CA PRO A 110 1.44 -6.94 -12.61
C PRO A 110 1.65 -6.86 -14.13
N GLU A 111 0.79 -7.53 -14.89
CA GLU A 111 0.86 -7.56 -16.34
C GLU A 111 -0.12 -6.58 -16.97
N TYR A 112 0.34 -5.85 -18.00
CA TYR A 112 -0.48 -4.96 -18.80
C TYR A 112 -0.77 -5.58 -20.18
N TYR A 113 -2.06 -5.69 -20.53
CA TYR A 113 -2.50 -6.27 -21.82
C TYR A 113 -3.05 -5.25 -22.82
N GLY A 114 -2.79 -3.95 -22.62
CA GLY A 114 -3.24 -2.90 -23.54
C GLY A 114 -4.61 -2.30 -23.22
N GLU A 115 -5.27 -2.74 -22.14
CA GLU A 115 -6.59 -2.24 -21.75
C GLU A 115 -6.52 -0.85 -21.11
N VAL A 116 -7.26 0.09 -21.68
CA VAL A 116 -7.37 1.44 -21.13
C VAL A 116 -8.81 1.68 -20.69
N PHE A 117 -8.99 1.95 -19.41
CA PHE A 117 -10.28 2.27 -18.83
C PHE A 117 -10.39 3.77 -18.56
N SER A 118 -11.59 4.33 -18.69
CA SER A 118 -11.84 5.74 -18.40
C SER A 118 -13.15 5.96 -17.67
N VAL A 119 -13.14 6.87 -16.69
CA VAL A 119 -14.29 7.18 -15.84
C VAL A 119 -14.24 8.64 -15.37
N ASN A 120 -15.41 9.23 -15.10
CA ASN A 120 -15.45 10.55 -14.48
C ASN A 120 -15.11 10.49 -12.98
N ALA A 121 -14.69 11.61 -12.40
CA ALA A 121 -14.36 11.78 -10.98
C ALA A 121 -15.49 11.39 -10.02
N ASN A 122 -16.74 11.37 -10.50
CA ASN A 122 -17.93 10.93 -9.76
C ASN A 122 -18.32 9.47 -10.02
N GLY A 123 -17.49 8.70 -10.72
CA GLY A 123 -17.73 7.29 -11.07
C GLY A 123 -18.66 7.06 -12.25
N LYS A 124 -19.25 8.11 -12.83
CA LYS A 124 -20.16 7.97 -13.97
C LYS A 124 -19.41 7.82 -15.28
N ARG A 125 -20.12 7.30 -16.30
CA ARG A 125 -19.62 7.19 -17.68
C ARG A 125 -18.31 6.38 -17.76
N ALA A 126 -18.23 5.33 -16.96
CA ALA A 126 -17.18 4.31 -17.02
C ALA A 126 -17.21 3.58 -18.35
N THR A 127 -16.06 3.44 -19.01
CA THR A 127 -15.94 2.78 -20.32
C THR A 127 -14.51 2.33 -20.59
N TYR A 128 -14.36 1.22 -21.32
CA TYR A 128 -13.07 0.84 -21.91
C TYR A 128 -12.86 1.62 -23.21
N LEU A 129 -11.68 2.20 -23.37
CA LEU A 129 -11.25 2.88 -24.59
C LEU A 129 -10.62 1.89 -25.57
N PHE A 130 -9.92 0.88 -25.06
CA PHE A 130 -9.27 -0.21 -25.78
C PHE A 130 -9.37 -1.49 -24.97
#